data_AF-A0A959ERQ9-F1
#
_entry.id   AF-A0A959ERQ9-F1
#
_cell.length_a   1.000
_cell.length_b   1.000
_cell.length_c   1.000
_cell.angle_alpha   90.00
_cell.angle_beta   90.00
_cell.angle_gamma   90.00
#
_symmetry.space_group_name_H-M   'P 1'
#
loop_
_entity.id
_entity.type
_entity.pdbx_description
1 polymer ?
#
loop_
_entity_poly.entity_id
_entity_poly.type
_entity_poly.pdbx_seq_one_letter_code
_entity_poly.pdbx_strand_id
1 'polypeptide(L)'
;IAPQSSGFIYSLNDGWTNGIFFPFNGVAGFTLNPLKGSESLVPSTTTDYEVGLDLRFLNGRVGIDATYYTRESKDQILTIPIDNATGFQRAVLNSGKLSTVGQEVVLSLTPVQTPNFSWNLQANFSHWNTYVDELAEGVTNQYLDGFTGTGVYNLAPEDPDNKDTRYEYGQLFGNPFQRVNTDNGTFDPNMPFNPTGTLIIDDSGSPDPYAADYNPNYGYPMADPIARVIGNPNPDWLLGINNTLTYKNLSLSFLF
;
A
#
# COMPACT_ATOMS: atom_id res chain seq x y z
N ILE A 1 -4.86 -35.48 -11.39
CA ILE A 1 -4.24 -36.11 -10.21
C ILE A 1 -3.43 -35.00 -9.55
N ALA A 2 -3.89 -34.46 -8.41
CA ALA A 2 -3.17 -33.39 -7.75
C ALA A 2 -1.79 -33.92 -7.31
N PRO A 3 -0.68 -33.21 -7.58
CA PRO A 3 0.62 -33.65 -7.13
C PRO A 3 0.65 -33.65 -5.60
N GLN A 4 0.82 -34.84 -5.01
CA GLN A 4 1.20 -34.99 -3.62
C GLN A 4 2.61 -34.40 -3.52
N SER A 5 2.76 -33.21 -2.95
CA SER A 5 4.08 -32.73 -2.57
C SER A 5 4.40 -33.28 -1.19
N SER A 6 5.64 -33.71 -0.99
CA SER A 6 6.22 -33.88 0.34
C SER A 6 6.43 -32.48 0.94
N GLY A 7 5.33 -31.80 1.27
CA GLY A 7 5.31 -30.51 1.93
C GLY A 7 5.38 -30.74 3.44
N PHE A 8 6.51 -30.38 4.05
CA PHE A 8 6.65 -30.35 5.50
C PHE A 8 5.66 -29.33 6.07
N ILE A 9 4.79 -29.74 6.99
CA ILE A 9 4.06 -28.80 7.85
C ILE A 9 5.11 -28.22 8.79
N TYR A 10 5.59 -27.00 8.50
CA TYR A 10 6.63 -26.37 9.31
C TYR A 10 6.10 -25.92 10.68
N SER A 11 4.82 -25.57 10.82
CA SER A 11 4.18 -25.36 12.13
C SER A 11 2.66 -25.14 12.00
N LEU A 12 1.92 -25.53 13.03
CA LEU A 12 0.65 -24.88 13.39
C LEU A 12 0.94 -24.02 14.62
N ASN A 13 1.06 -22.70 14.43
CA ASN A 13 1.46 -21.75 15.46
C ASN A 13 0.31 -20.74 15.68
N ASP A 14 -0.03 -20.48 16.94
CA ASP A 14 -1.09 -19.55 17.34
C ASP A 14 -0.61 -18.10 17.54
N GLY A 15 0.67 -17.84 17.26
CA GLY A 15 1.35 -16.55 17.46
C GLY A 15 1.91 -16.36 18.88
N TRP A 16 1.66 -17.28 19.81
CA TRP A 16 2.00 -17.15 21.24
C TRP A 16 2.80 -18.33 21.79
N THR A 17 2.68 -19.50 21.18
CA THR A 17 3.41 -20.72 21.52
C THR A 17 4.36 -21.11 20.39
N ASN A 18 5.26 -22.07 20.65
CA ASN A 18 6.11 -22.60 19.59
C ASN A 18 5.27 -23.40 18.55
N GLY A 19 4.03 -23.82 18.86
CA GLY A 19 3.17 -24.56 17.93
C GLY A 19 3.51 -26.05 17.81
N ILE A 20 2.76 -26.77 16.97
CA ILE A 20 2.99 -28.19 16.66
C ILE A 20 3.94 -28.28 15.47
N PHE A 21 5.10 -28.93 15.65
CA PHE A 21 6.09 -29.17 14.60
C PHE A 21 6.07 -30.62 14.13
N PHE A 22 6.12 -30.80 12.81
CA PHE A 22 6.33 -32.11 12.21
C PHE A 22 7.81 -32.32 11.84
N PRO A 23 8.34 -33.56 11.93
CA PRO A 23 7.65 -34.78 12.34
C PRO A 23 7.33 -34.81 13.85
N PHE A 24 6.07 -35.02 14.21
CA PHE A 24 5.64 -35.10 15.60
C PHE A 24 6.03 -36.46 16.17
N ASN A 25 6.87 -36.48 17.21
CA ASN A 25 7.44 -37.71 17.79
C ASN A 25 8.14 -38.62 16.75
N GLY A 26 8.80 -38.03 15.74
CA GLY A 26 9.50 -38.80 14.70
C GLY A 26 8.60 -39.43 13.65
N VAL A 27 7.28 -39.17 13.69
CA VAL A 27 6.33 -39.59 12.66
C VAL A 27 6.11 -38.46 11.67
N ALA A 28 6.37 -38.73 10.39
CA ALA A 28 6.12 -37.77 9.31
C ALA A 28 4.61 -37.59 9.10
N GLY A 29 4.17 -36.34 8.96
CA GLY A 29 2.84 -35.99 8.48
C GLY A 29 2.85 -35.77 6.97
N PHE A 30 1.77 -36.16 6.29
CA PHE A 30 1.54 -35.84 4.88
C PHE A 30 0.36 -34.88 4.77
N THR A 31 0.51 -33.84 3.95
CA THR A 31 -0.58 -32.94 3.58
C THR A 31 -0.59 -32.78 2.06
N LEU A 32 -1.77 -32.49 1.52
CA LEU A 32 -1.88 -31.98 0.17
C LEU A 32 -1.23 -30.60 0.11
N ASN A 33 -0.54 -30.30 -1.00
CA ASN A 33 -0.08 -28.95 -1.26
C ASN A 33 -1.32 -28.05 -1.43
N PRO A 34 -1.50 -27.02 -0.57
CA PRO A 34 -2.66 -26.13 -0.70
C PRO A 34 -2.57 -25.21 -1.92
N LEU A 35 -1.44 -25.19 -2.64
CA LEU A 35 -1.23 -24.38 -3.83
C LEU A 35 -1.59 -25.14 -5.11
N LYS A 36 -2.56 -24.61 -5.84
CA LYS A 36 -2.89 -24.98 -7.21
C LYS A 36 -1.89 -24.31 -8.17
N GLY A 37 -1.13 -25.12 -8.91
CA GLY A 37 -0.32 -24.63 -10.02
C GLY A 37 -1.20 -24.17 -11.19
N SER A 38 -0.65 -23.32 -12.07
CA SER A 38 -1.33 -22.89 -13.30
C SER A 38 -0.56 -23.33 -14.53
N GLU A 39 -1.30 -23.89 -15.49
CA GLU A 39 -0.79 -24.32 -16.80
C GLU A 39 -0.99 -23.24 -17.87
N SER A 40 -1.70 -22.16 -17.55
CA SER A 40 -2.13 -21.11 -18.49
C SER A 40 -1.48 -19.76 -18.21
N LEU A 41 -0.34 -19.75 -17.51
CA LEU A 41 0.35 -18.50 -17.21
C LEU A 41 0.89 -17.85 -18.49
N VAL A 42 0.66 -16.55 -18.61
CA VAL A 42 1.27 -15.69 -19.63
C VAL A 42 2.37 -14.83 -18.99
N PRO A 43 3.34 -14.32 -19.78
CA PRO A 43 4.32 -13.37 -19.27
C PRO A 43 3.64 -12.09 -18.78
N SER A 44 4.11 -11.57 -17.64
CA SER A 44 3.75 -10.22 -17.22
C SER A 44 4.33 -9.20 -18.21
N THR A 45 3.53 -8.18 -18.55
CA THR A 45 3.93 -7.13 -19.49
C THR A 45 3.74 -5.77 -18.86
N THR A 46 4.72 -4.88 -19.03
CA THR A 46 4.62 -3.47 -18.67
C THR A 46 4.73 -2.63 -19.93
N THR A 47 3.83 -1.65 -20.09
CA THR A 47 3.82 -0.69 -21.21
C THR A 47 3.93 0.71 -20.64
N ASP A 48 4.91 1.48 -21.15
CA ASP A 48 5.21 2.83 -20.70
C ASP A 48 5.04 3.82 -21.85
N TYR A 49 4.39 4.94 -21.57
CA TYR A 49 4.29 6.10 -22.45
C TYR A 49 4.85 7.31 -21.71
N GLU A 50 5.85 7.96 -22.30
CA GLU A 50 6.56 9.08 -21.68
C GLU A 50 6.62 10.27 -22.64
N VAL A 51 6.44 11.47 -22.09
CA VAL A 51 6.69 12.73 -22.79
C VAL A 51 7.59 13.58 -21.90
N GLY A 52 8.73 13.99 -22.47
CA GLY A 52 9.74 14.78 -21.80
C GLY A 52 9.94 16.16 -22.45
N LEU A 53 10.41 17.10 -21.64
CA LEU A 53 10.76 18.46 -22.01
C LEU A 53 12.11 18.82 -21.36
N ASP A 54 13.11 19.16 -22.17
CA ASP A 54 14.39 19.71 -21.69
C ASP A 54 14.59 21.13 -22.24
N LEU A 55 14.73 22.09 -21.34
CA LEU A 55 14.90 23.50 -21.65
C LEU A 55 16.12 24.06 -20.94
N ARG A 56 16.94 24.80 -21.70
CA ARG A 56 18.15 25.48 -21.19
C ARG A 56 18.14 26.94 -21.59
N PHE A 57 18.34 27.81 -20.61
CA PHE A 57 18.35 29.26 -20.79
C PHE A 57 19.62 29.89 -20.22
N LEU A 58 19.88 31.14 -20.60
CA LEU A 58 20.93 31.98 -20.02
C LEU A 58 22.32 31.31 -20.05
N ASN A 59 22.69 30.72 -21.20
CA ASN A 59 23.92 29.96 -21.37
C ASN A 59 24.08 28.81 -20.35
N GLY A 60 22.97 28.12 -20.04
CA GLY A 60 22.95 26.95 -19.17
C GLY A 60 22.79 27.27 -17.68
N ARG A 61 22.55 28.53 -17.29
CA ARG A 61 22.33 28.90 -15.89
C ARG A 61 20.95 28.53 -15.35
N VAL A 62 19.98 28.29 -16.23
CA VAL A 62 18.66 27.79 -15.85
C VAL A 62 18.36 26.60 -16.74
N GLY A 63 18.10 25.45 -16.12
CA GLY A 63 17.71 24.23 -16.78
C GLY A 63 16.46 23.67 -16.15
N ILE A 64 15.52 23.23 -16.98
CA ILE A 64 14.33 22.49 -16.55
C ILE A 64 14.30 21.22 -17.37
N ASP A 65 14.32 20.09 -16.68
CA ASP A 65 14.00 18.78 -17.25
C ASP A 65 12.68 18.34 -16.61
N ALA A 66 11.67 18.06 -17.42
CA ALA A 66 10.37 17.63 -16.94
C ALA A 66 9.89 16.43 -17.73
N THR A 67 9.42 15.41 -17.04
CA THR A 67 8.89 14.18 -17.63
C THR A 67 7.51 13.89 -17.05
N TYR A 68 6.56 13.59 -17.94
CA TYR A 68 5.27 13.02 -17.58
C TYR A 68 5.20 11.62 -18.16
N TYR A 69 4.84 10.64 -17.34
CA TYR A 69 4.74 9.26 -17.78
C TYR A 69 3.44 8.59 -17.31
N THR A 70 2.99 7.64 -18.12
CA THR A 70 1.96 6.68 -17.73
C THR A 70 2.49 5.28 -17.97
N ARG A 71 2.33 4.41 -16.98
CA ARG A 71 2.77 3.02 -17.02
C ARG A 71 1.59 2.12 -16.75
N GLU A 72 1.42 1.08 -17.54
CA GLU A 72 0.45 0.02 -17.31
C GLU A 72 1.19 -1.31 -17.15
N SER A 73 1.04 -1.96 -16.01
CA SER A 73 1.57 -3.30 -15.75
C SER A 73 0.43 -4.28 -15.67
N LYS A 74 0.44 -5.30 -16.53
CA LYS A 74 -0.61 -6.32 -16.62
C LYS A 74 -0.05 -7.72 -16.45
N ASP A 75 -0.97 -8.64 -16.19
CA ASP A 75 -0.71 -10.07 -16.09
C ASP A 75 0.36 -10.41 -15.03
N GLN A 76 0.37 -9.71 -13.88
CA GLN A 76 1.33 -10.02 -12.80
C GLN A 76 1.08 -11.45 -12.29
N ILE A 77 2.13 -12.25 -12.12
CA ILE A 77 1.98 -13.64 -11.66
C ILE A 77 1.97 -13.63 -10.13
N LEU A 78 0.79 -13.82 -9.55
CA LEU A 78 0.58 -13.73 -8.11
C LEU A 78 -0.03 -15.02 -7.56
N THR A 79 0.28 -15.30 -6.31
CA THR A 79 -0.38 -16.37 -5.55
C THR A 79 -1.55 -15.76 -4.79
N ILE A 80 -2.77 -16.08 -5.21
CA ILE A 80 -4.00 -15.51 -4.64
C ILE A 80 -4.81 -16.56 -3.88
N PRO A 81 -5.54 -16.18 -2.82
CA PRO A 81 -6.48 -17.08 -2.17
C PRO A 81 -7.62 -17.42 -3.13
N ILE A 82 -8.07 -18.69 -3.09
CA ILE A 82 -9.23 -19.16 -3.85
C ILE A 82 -10.17 -19.93 -2.92
N ASP A 83 -11.39 -20.19 -3.37
CA ASP A 83 -12.36 -20.96 -2.59
C ASP A 83 -11.82 -22.36 -2.25
N ASN A 84 -11.85 -22.68 -0.95
CA ASN A 84 -11.45 -23.99 -0.42
C ASN A 84 -12.28 -25.14 -1.01
N ALA A 85 -13.49 -24.88 -1.53
CA ALA A 85 -14.32 -25.85 -2.24
C ALA A 85 -13.63 -26.45 -3.47
N THR A 86 -12.63 -25.78 -4.04
CA THR A 86 -11.82 -26.29 -5.16
C THR A 86 -10.83 -27.40 -4.77
N GLY A 87 -10.65 -27.65 -3.47
CA GLY A 87 -9.63 -28.57 -2.93
C GLY A 87 -8.24 -27.96 -2.76
N PHE A 88 -8.09 -26.66 -3.04
CA PHE A 88 -6.89 -25.86 -2.84
C PHE A 88 -7.24 -24.59 -2.08
N GLN A 89 -6.25 -24.00 -1.39
CA GLN A 89 -6.45 -22.74 -0.66
C GLN A 89 -5.94 -21.54 -1.46
N ARG A 90 -5.00 -21.77 -2.40
CA ARG A 90 -4.36 -20.73 -3.20
C ARG A 90 -4.15 -21.21 -4.64
N ALA A 91 -4.10 -20.28 -5.57
CA ALA A 91 -3.69 -20.55 -6.95
C ALA A 91 -2.66 -19.52 -7.43
N VAL A 92 -1.76 -19.96 -8.31
CA VAL A 92 -0.88 -19.06 -9.06
C VAL A 92 -1.62 -18.63 -10.31
N LEU A 93 -1.93 -17.34 -10.47
CA LEU A 93 -2.67 -16.83 -11.62
C LEU A 93 -2.03 -15.53 -12.10
N ASN A 94 -2.20 -15.21 -13.38
CA ASN A 94 -2.03 -13.83 -13.84
C ASN A 94 -3.16 -13.01 -13.20
N SER A 95 -2.80 -12.10 -12.32
CA SER A 95 -3.69 -11.30 -11.50
C SER A 95 -3.08 -9.93 -11.40
N GLY A 96 -3.89 -8.88 -11.38
CA GLY A 96 -3.35 -7.55 -11.18
C GLY A 96 -3.11 -6.84 -12.52
N LYS A 97 -3.93 -5.81 -12.73
CA LYS A 97 -3.60 -4.70 -13.62
C LYS A 97 -3.32 -3.49 -12.73
N LEU A 98 -2.14 -2.90 -12.89
CA LEU A 98 -1.74 -1.70 -12.17
C LEU A 98 -1.46 -0.59 -13.17
N SER A 99 -1.92 0.63 -12.87
CA SER A 99 -1.54 1.82 -13.63
C SER A 99 -0.81 2.81 -12.74
N THR A 100 0.30 3.34 -13.23
CA THR A 100 1.03 4.43 -12.58
C THR A 100 0.96 5.66 -13.47
N VAL A 101 0.68 6.81 -12.85
CA VAL A 101 0.83 8.11 -13.48
C VAL A 101 1.84 8.89 -12.67
N GLY A 102 2.84 9.46 -13.34
CA GLY A 102 3.91 10.18 -12.66
C GLY A 102 4.38 11.43 -13.37
N GLN A 103 4.91 12.33 -12.55
CA GLN A 103 5.50 13.60 -12.92
C GLN A 103 6.86 13.71 -12.24
N GLU A 104 7.88 14.01 -13.03
CA GLU A 104 9.24 14.23 -12.55
C GLU A 104 9.74 15.56 -13.09
N VAL A 105 10.31 16.38 -12.21
CA VAL A 105 10.86 17.70 -12.58
C VAL A 105 12.20 17.89 -11.91
N VAL A 106 13.21 18.22 -12.71
CA VAL A 106 14.52 18.65 -12.25
C VAL A 106 14.74 20.10 -12.66
N LEU A 107 14.83 20.98 -11.67
CA LEU A 107 15.26 22.36 -11.84
C LEU A 107 16.75 22.47 -11.52
N SER A 108 17.53 22.96 -12.48
CA SER A 108 18.93 23.33 -12.28
C SER A 108 19.07 24.84 -12.40
N LEU A 109 19.68 25.47 -11.39
CA LEU A 109 19.84 26.90 -11.33
C LEU A 109 21.26 27.26 -10.90
N THR A 110 21.88 28.21 -11.59
CA THR A 110 23.13 28.85 -11.19
C THR A 110 22.84 30.34 -10.91
N PRO A 111 22.33 30.70 -9.71
CA PRO A 111 21.88 32.07 -9.45
C PRO A 111 23.03 33.07 -9.53
N VAL A 112 24.22 32.67 -9.09
CA VAL A 112 25.42 33.50 -9.08
C VAL A 112 26.57 32.74 -9.71
N GLN A 113 27.25 33.39 -10.66
CA GLN A 113 28.46 32.88 -11.26
C GLN A 113 29.39 34.04 -11.63
N THR A 114 30.51 34.09 -10.93
CA THR A 114 31.60 35.07 -11.03
C THR A 114 32.94 34.32 -11.05
N PRO A 115 34.08 34.97 -11.35
CA PRO A 115 35.39 34.28 -11.35
C PRO A 115 35.80 33.66 -10.01
N ASN A 116 35.33 34.21 -8.88
CA ASN A 116 35.73 33.75 -7.55
C ASN A 116 34.61 33.06 -6.78
N PHE A 117 33.38 33.09 -7.28
CA PHE A 117 32.23 32.55 -6.57
C PHE A 117 31.18 32.02 -7.55
N SER A 118 30.70 30.81 -7.30
CA SER A 118 29.52 30.25 -7.96
C SER A 118 28.61 29.57 -6.96
N TRP A 119 27.31 29.71 -7.17
CA TRP A 119 26.28 28.96 -6.47
C TRP A 119 25.50 28.16 -7.50
N ASN A 120 25.45 26.84 -7.32
CA ASN A 120 24.59 25.95 -8.07
C ASN A 120 23.54 25.36 -7.12
N LEU A 121 22.32 25.32 -7.60
CA LEU A 121 21.17 24.72 -6.94
C LEU A 121 20.56 23.71 -7.90
N GLN A 122 20.25 22.52 -7.40
CA GLN A 122 19.46 21.54 -8.11
C GLN A 122 18.31 21.10 -7.22
N ALA A 123 17.09 21.20 -7.72
CA ALA A 123 15.91 20.64 -7.09
C ALA A 123 15.36 19.53 -7.98
N ASN A 124 15.09 18.36 -7.40
CA ASN A 124 14.37 17.26 -8.05
C ASN A 124 13.06 17.04 -7.31
N PHE A 125 11.97 16.96 -8.06
CA PHE A 125 10.61 16.72 -7.58
C PHE A 125 10.05 15.50 -8.29
N SER A 126 9.42 14.61 -7.54
CA SER A 126 8.74 13.44 -8.06
C SER A 126 7.37 13.30 -7.40
N HIS A 127 6.34 13.12 -8.21
CA HIS A 127 4.99 12.81 -7.77
C HIS A 127 4.47 11.68 -8.62
N TRP A 128 3.97 10.62 -8.00
CA TRP A 128 3.37 9.51 -8.71
C TRP A 128 2.29 8.86 -7.88
N ASN A 129 1.27 8.34 -8.55
CA ASN A 129 0.26 7.50 -7.93
C ASN A 129 0.19 6.20 -8.73
N THR A 130 0.20 5.07 -8.01
CA THR A 130 -0.02 3.75 -8.59
C THR A 130 -1.36 3.23 -8.12
N TYR A 131 -2.22 2.82 -9.03
CA TYR A 131 -3.57 2.35 -8.78
C TYR A 131 -3.71 0.87 -9.11
N VAL A 132 -4.57 0.19 -8.36
CA VAL A 132 -5.04 -1.15 -8.67
C VAL A 132 -6.25 -1.01 -9.61
N ASP A 133 -6.06 -1.34 -10.89
CA ASP A 133 -7.12 -1.30 -11.90
C ASP A 133 -7.95 -2.59 -11.90
N GLU A 134 -7.33 -3.73 -11.61
CA GLU A 134 -7.99 -5.03 -11.64
C GLU A 134 -7.24 -6.01 -10.74
N LEU A 135 -7.95 -6.90 -10.06
CA LEU A 135 -7.43 -8.13 -9.47
C LEU A 135 -8.05 -9.32 -10.19
N ALA A 136 -7.51 -10.54 -10.01
CA ALA A 136 -8.09 -11.72 -10.64
C ALA A 136 -9.60 -11.85 -10.41
N GLU A 137 -10.30 -12.46 -11.36
CA GLU A 137 -11.74 -12.66 -11.29
C GLU A 137 -12.17 -13.30 -9.96
N GLY A 138 -13.14 -12.66 -9.29
CA GLY A 138 -13.65 -13.09 -7.98
C GLY A 138 -12.79 -12.69 -6.78
N VAL A 139 -11.65 -12.03 -6.98
CA VAL A 139 -10.79 -11.52 -5.91
C VAL A 139 -11.08 -10.05 -5.66
N THR A 140 -11.66 -9.75 -4.49
CA THR A 140 -11.97 -8.37 -4.08
C THR A 140 -10.80 -7.70 -3.35
N ASN A 141 -9.90 -8.47 -2.76
CA ASN A 141 -8.69 -7.97 -2.14
C ASN A 141 -7.54 -8.97 -2.19
N GLN A 142 -6.31 -8.47 -2.12
CA GLN A 142 -5.09 -9.23 -2.02
C GLN A 142 -4.32 -8.73 -0.80
N TYR A 143 -4.14 -9.60 0.20
CA TYR A 143 -3.30 -9.34 1.35
C TYR A 143 -1.81 -9.29 0.95
N LEU A 144 -1.13 -8.22 1.36
CA LEU A 144 0.30 -8.02 1.13
C LEU A 144 1.12 -8.33 2.38
N ASP A 145 0.75 -7.75 3.53
CA ASP A 145 1.45 -7.94 4.81
C ASP A 145 0.57 -7.47 6.00
N GLY A 146 0.98 -7.76 7.24
CA GLY A 146 0.31 -7.31 8.48
C GLY A 146 -0.35 -8.43 9.30
N PHE A 147 -1.46 -8.16 9.97
CA PHE A 147 -2.19 -9.13 10.78
C PHE A 147 -3.58 -9.42 10.22
N THR A 148 -4.23 -10.47 10.72
CA THR A 148 -5.63 -10.75 10.37
C THR A 148 -6.52 -9.59 10.83
N GLY A 149 -7.24 -8.97 9.89
CA GLY A 149 -8.10 -7.80 10.13
C GLY A 149 -7.41 -6.48 9.80
N THR A 150 -6.28 -6.19 10.46
CA THR A 150 -5.48 -4.99 10.18
C THR A 150 -4.23 -5.35 9.39
N GLY A 151 -4.13 -4.83 8.17
CA GLY A 151 -3.00 -5.14 7.30
C GLY A 151 -2.92 -4.23 6.09
N VAL A 152 -1.99 -4.56 5.20
CA VAL A 152 -1.80 -3.89 3.92
C VAL A 152 -2.42 -4.75 2.83
N TYR A 153 -3.32 -4.18 2.05
CA TYR A 153 -4.07 -4.90 1.02
C TYR A 153 -4.06 -4.12 -0.29
N ASN A 154 -4.00 -4.83 -1.41
CA ASN A 154 -4.55 -4.30 -2.65
C ASN A 154 -6.04 -4.56 -2.67
N LEU A 155 -6.83 -3.56 -3.05
CA LEU A 155 -8.28 -3.66 -3.16
C LEU A 155 -8.66 -3.54 -4.64
N ALA A 156 -9.56 -4.42 -5.11
CA ALA A 156 -10.16 -4.24 -6.42
C ALA A 156 -11.01 -2.95 -6.43
N PRO A 157 -11.11 -2.23 -7.56
CA PRO A 157 -12.03 -1.10 -7.67
C PRO A 157 -13.48 -1.55 -7.46
N GLU A 158 -14.29 -0.68 -6.87
CA GLU A 158 -15.74 -0.93 -6.73
C GLU A 158 -16.43 -1.01 -8.09
N ASP A 159 -15.99 -0.16 -9.02
CA ASP A 159 -16.43 -0.14 -10.42
C ASP A 159 -15.19 -0.13 -11.34
N PRO A 160 -14.86 -1.27 -11.99
CA PRO A 160 -13.70 -1.37 -12.88
C PRO A 160 -13.72 -0.38 -14.05
N ASP A 161 -14.89 0.10 -14.46
CA ASP A 161 -15.02 1.06 -15.56
C ASP A 161 -14.88 2.52 -15.07
N ASN A 162 -14.98 2.76 -13.77
CA ASN A 162 -14.83 4.09 -13.16
C ASN A 162 -13.50 4.24 -12.42
N LYS A 163 -12.58 4.97 -13.05
CA LYS A 163 -11.23 5.24 -12.52
C LYS A 163 -11.19 5.96 -11.18
N ASP A 164 -12.26 6.67 -10.81
CA ASP A 164 -12.35 7.40 -9.54
C ASP A 164 -12.64 6.46 -8.35
N THR A 165 -13.02 5.21 -8.61
CA THR A 165 -13.26 4.18 -7.57
C THR A 165 -12.05 3.31 -7.29
N ARG A 166 -10.93 3.55 -7.98
CA ARG A 166 -9.70 2.77 -7.82
C ARG A 166 -8.97 3.14 -6.55
N TYR A 167 -8.46 2.14 -5.88
CA TYR A 167 -7.56 2.32 -4.74
C TYR A 167 -6.11 2.43 -5.22
N GLU A 168 -5.33 3.24 -4.51
CA GLU A 168 -3.88 3.17 -4.69
C GLU A 168 -3.34 1.80 -4.26
N TYR A 169 -2.19 1.43 -4.80
CA TYR A 169 -1.49 0.23 -4.39
C TYR A 169 -1.14 0.28 -2.90
N GLY A 170 -1.36 -0.83 -2.19
CA GLY A 170 -0.98 -0.98 -0.78
C GLY A 170 -1.83 -0.18 0.22
N GLN A 171 -3.14 -0.38 0.25
CA GLN A 171 -4.02 0.26 1.22
C GLN A 171 -3.78 -0.28 2.64
N LEU A 172 -3.63 0.62 3.60
CA LEU A 172 -3.73 0.31 5.02
C LEU A 172 -5.21 0.09 5.34
N PHE A 173 -5.55 -1.12 5.76
CA PHE A 173 -6.92 -1.54 6.03
C PHE A 173 -7.04 -2.00 7.48
N GLY A 174 -8.12 -1.62 8.16
CA GLY A 174 -8.36 -2.00 9.55
C GLY A 174 -9.62 -1.36 10.12
N ASN A 175 -9.87 -1.55 11.41
CA ASN A 175 -11.03 -1.01 12.11
C ASN A 175 -10.70 0.36 12.73
N PRO A 176 -11.06 1.50 12.11
CA PRO A 176 -10.89 2.82 12.73
C PRO A 176 -11.82 2.97 13.94
N PHE A 177 -11.66 4.05 14.71
CA PHE A 177 -12.63 4.37 15.75
C PHE A 177 -13.94 4.92 15.16
N GLN A 178 -15.06 4.57 15.79
CA GLN A 178 -16.39 5.06 15.46
C GLN A 178 -16.42 6.58 15.61
N ARG A 179 -17.00 7.22 14.59
CA ARG A 179 -17.27 8.65 14.57
C ARG A 179 -18.70 8.87 14.14
N VAL A 180 -19.29 9.95 14.61
CA VAL A 180 -20.60 10.39 14.15
C VAL A 180 -20.56 10.56 12.63
N ASN A 181 -21.35 9.76 11.92
CA ASN A 181 -21.41 9.74 10.45
C ASN A 181 -22.85 9.85 9.91
N THR A 182 -23.81 10.16 10.78
CA THR A 182 -25.21 10.41 10.42
C THR A 182 -25.63 11.82 10.85
N ASP A 183 -26.60 12.40 10.14
CA ASP A 183 -27.11 13.76 10.42
C ASP A 183 -27.76 13.90 11.81
N ASN A 184 -28.27 12.79 12.36
CA ASN A 184 -28.87 12.75 13.71
C ASN A 184 -27.82 12.59 14.83
N GLY A 185 -26.52 12.67 14.54
CA GLY A 185 -25.48 12.66 15.57
C GLY A 185 -25.06 11.28 16.08
N THR A 186 -25.35 10.22 15.33
CA THR A 186 -25.04 8.83 15.71
C THR A 186 -24.01 8.20 14.77
N PHE A 187 -23.62 6.96 15.09
CA PHE A 187 -22.87 6.12 14.16
C PHE A 187 -23.78 5.08 13.51
N ASP A 188 -23.67 4.95 12.20
CA ASP A 188 -24.24 3.88 11.39
C ASP A 188 -23.10 3.18 10.62
N PRO A 189 -22.86 1.87 10.85
CA PRO A 189 -21.81 1.15 10.14
C PRO A 189 -22.04 1.09 8.62
N ASN A 190 -23.27 1.23 8.13
CA ASN A 190 -23.58 1.18 6.70
C ASN A 190 -23.38 2.52 5.99
N MET A 191 -23.16 3.60 6.73
CA MET A 191 -22.84 4.92 6.16
C MET A 191 -21.33 5.03 5.87
N PRO A 192 -20.92 5.89 4.91
CA PRO A 192 -19.52 6.19 4.68
C PRO A 192 -18.81 6.65 5.97
N PHE A 193 -17.53 6.33 6.09
CA PHE A 193 -16.74 6.77 7.23
C PHE A 193 -16.59 8.30 7.18
N ASN A 194 -16.91 8.97 8.28
CA ASN A 194 -16.71 10.42 8.41
C ASN A 194 -15.47 10.71 9.27
N PRO A 195 -14.29 10.96 8.66
CA PRO A 195 -13.05 11.19 9.40
C PRO A 195 -13.10 12.47 10.25
N THR A 196 -13.98 13.42 9.90
CA THR A 196 -14.15 14.69 10.62
C THR A 196 -15.22 14.62 11.71
N GLY A 197 -15.99 13.52 11.77
CA GLY A 197 -17.05 13.34 12.76
C GLY A 197 -16.52 13.26 14.19
N THR A 198 -17.34 13.63 15.16
CA THR A 198 -17.01 13.51 16.59
C THR A 198 -16.75 12.05 16.94
N LEU A 199 -15.67 11.79 17.67
CA LEU A 199 -15.32 10.46 18.16
C LEU A 199 -16.39 9.94 19.12
N ILE A 200 -16.79 8.68 18.95
CA ILE A 200 -17.73 8.02 19.86
C ILE A 200 -16.93 7.27 20.92
N ILE A 201 -17.29 7.52 22.16
CA ILE A 201 -16.70 6.95 23.36
C ILE A 201 -17.73 6.01 23.98
N ASP A 202 -17.28 4.86 24.48
CA ASP A 202 -18.13 3.94 25.21
C ASP A 202 -18.51 4.56 26.57
N ASP A 203 -19.78 4.85 26.76
CA ASP A 203 -20.36 5.37 28.01
C ASP A 203 -21.19 4.30 28.75
N SER A 204 -21.10 3.04 28.34
CA SER A 204 -21.90 1.96 28.90
C SER A 204 -21.27 1.36 30.15
N GLY A 205 -22.09 1.07 31.16
CA GLY A 205 -21.67 0.44 32.41
C GLY A 205 -20.87 1.36 33.33
N SER A 206 -19.98 0.77 34.15
CA SER A 206 -19.17 1.48 35.13
C SER A 206 -17.67 1.15 34.98
N PRO A 207 -16.76 2.13 35.13
CA PRO A 207 -15.31 1.86 35.15
C PRO A 207 -14.84 1.21 36.46
N ASP A 208 -15.70 1.07 37.48
CA ASP A 208 -15.37 0.44 38.75
C ASP A 208 -15.32 -1.10 38.61
N PRO A 209 -14.15 -1.76 38.84
CA PRO A 209 -14.01 -3.21 38.73
C PRO A 209 -14.87 -4.02 39.71
N TYR A 210 -15.50 -3.37 40.70
CA TYR A 210 -16.40 -4.00 41.65
C TYR A 210 -17.89 -3.75 41.36
N ALA A 211 -18.23 -2.95 40.35
CA ALA A 211 -19.61 -2.71 39.96
C ALA A 211 -20.22 -3.92 39.22
N ALA A 212 -21.54 -4.11 39.36
CA ALA A 212 -22.26 -5.21 38.71
C ALA A 212 -22.28 -5.10 37.18
N ASP A 213 -22.17 -3.89 36.66
CA ASP A 213 -22.09 -3.51 35.24
C ASP A 213 -20.69 -3.01 34.87
N TYR A 214 -19.64 -3.57 35.49
CA TYR A 214 -18.25 -3.23 35.18
C TYR A 214 -17.97 -3.36 33.68
N ASN A 215 -17.51 -2.27 33.07
CA ASN A 215 -17.06 -2.20 31.70
C ASN A 215 -15.61 -1.69 31.65
N PRO A 216 -14.63 -2.53 31.29
CA PRO A 216 -13.23 -2.10 31.15
C PRO A 216 -13.02 -1.10 30.00
N ASN A 217 -13.98 -1.00 29.08
CA ASN A 217 -13.93 -0.08 27.94
C ASN A 217 -14.62 1.26 28.21
N TYR A 218 -15.24 1.46 29.39
CA TYR A 218 -15.86 2.74 29.73
C TYR A 218 -14.85 3.89 29.58
N GLY A 219 -15.21 4.91 28.81
CA GLY A 219 -14.37 6.07 28.53
C GLY A 219 -13.35 5.87 27.41
N TYR A 220 -13.26 4.68 26.79
CA TYR A 220 -12.42 4.44 25.62
C TYR A 220 -13.17 4.65 24.31
N PRO A 221 -12.48 5.01 23.21
CA PRO A 221 -13.09 5.08 21.90
C PRO A 221 -13.60 3.72 21.42
N MET A 222 -14.80 3.71 20.85
CA MET A 222 -15.36 2.49 20.27
C MET A 222 -14.75 2.21 18.90
N ALA A 223 -14.38 0.98 18.61
CA ALA A 223 -13.90 0.57 17.28
C ALA A 223 -15.07 0.36 16.31
N ASP A 224 -14.91 0.77 15.05
CA ASP A 224 -15.85 0.46 13.97
C ASP A 224 -15.86 -1.07 13.77
N PRO A 225 -17.02 -1.75 13.83
CA PRO A 225 -17.09 -3.19 13.59
C PRO A 225 -16.71 -3.59 12.16
N ILE A 226 -16.71 -2.64 11.21
CA ILE A 226 -16.34 -2.85 9.81
C ILE A 226 -14.93 -2.32 9.57
N ALA A 227 -14.06 -3.18 9.01
CA ALA A 227 -12.75 -2.77 8.56
C ALA A 227 -12.86 -1.95 7.27
N ARG A 228 -12.11 -0.85 7.19
CA ARG A 228 -12.11 0.09 6.07
C ARG A 228 -10.69 0.52 5.74
N VAL A 229 -10.53 1.19 4.61
CA VAL A 229 -9.28 1.90 4.28
C VAL A 229 -9.08 3.03 5.29
N ILE A 230 -7.92 3.03 5.93
CA ILE A 230 -7.51 4.07 6.91
C ILE A 230 -6.33 4.91 6.41
N GLY A 231 -5.76 4.56 5.26
CA GLY A 231 -4.69 5.30 4.61
C GLY A 231 -3.92 4.43 3.62
N ASN A 232 -2.79 4.94 3.16
CA ASN A 232 -1.81 4.20 2.37
C ASN A 232 -0.39 4.70 2.75
N PRO A 233 0.67 3.92 2.49
CA PRO A 233 2.04 4.29 2.82
C PRO A 233 2.73 5.13 1.74
N ASN A 234 2.02 5.49 0.67
CA ASN A 234 2.63 6.17 -0.47
C ASN A 234 2.83 7.65 -0.14
N PRO A 235 4.01 8.23 -0.40
CA PRO A 235 4.19 9.66 -0.26
C PRO A 235 3.37 10.40 -1.32
N ASP A 236 2.77 11.52 -0.95
CA ASP A 236 2.12 12.39 -1.94
C ASP A 236 3.15 12.91 -2.95
N TRP A 237 4.38 13.20 -2.53
CA TRP A 237 5.48 13.61 -3.41
C TRP A 237 6.82 13.49 -2.68
N LEU A 238 7.91 13.49 -3.45
CA LEU A 238 9.28 13.58 -2.98
C LEU A 238 9.94 14.83 -3.55
N LEU A 239 10.77 15.47 -2.74
CA LEU A 239 11.56 16.64 -3.13
C LEU A 239 12.95 16.52 -2.53
N GLY A 240 13.97 16.69 -3.36
CA GLY A 240 15.36 16.83 -2.94
C GLY A 240 15.94 18.14 -3.42
N ILE A 241 16.65 18.88 -2.56
CA ILE A 241 17.30 20.15 -2.92
C ILE A 241 18.78 20.09 -2.58
N ASN A 242 19.61 20.01 -3.61
CA ASN A 242 21.06 20.09 -3.49
C ASN A 242 21.54 21.53 -3.73
N ASN A 243 22.46 21.98 -2.88
CA ASN A 243 23.14 23.25 -3.01
C ASN A 243 24.66 23.03 -3.03
N THR A 244 25.33 23.66 -3.98
CA THR A 244 26.80 23.72 -4.05
C THR A 244 27.25 25.17 -4.15
N LEU A 245 27.95 25.63 -3.11
CA LEU A 245 28.59 26.94 -3.04
C LEU A 245 30.09 26.74 -3.26
N THR A 246 30.66 27.39 -4.27
CA THR A 246 32.10 27.36 -4.52
C THR A 246 32.66 28.76 -4.42
N TYR A 247 33.67 28.95 -3.57
CA TYR A 247 34.45 30.17 -3.46
C TYR A 247 35.92 29.87 -3.72
N LYS A 248 36.44 30.32 -4.87
CA LYS A 248 37.78 29.98 -5.38
C LYS A 248 38.01 28.45 -5.36
N ASN A 249 38.88 27.97 -4.48
CA ASN A 249 39.27 26.56 -4.38
C ASN A 249 38.52 25.81 -3.27
N LEU A 250 37.55 26.46 -2.60
CA LEU A 250 36.74 25.87 -1.54
C LEU A 250 35.33 25.61 -2.07
N SER A 251 34.80 24.42 -1.81
CA SER A 251 33.43 24.04 -2.15
C SER A 251 32.72 23.51 -0.91
N LEU A 252 31.49 23.97 -0.71
CA LEU A 252 30.56 23.49 0.32
C LEU A 252 29.31 22.98 -0.40
N SER A 253 28.94 21.73 -0.13
CA SER A 253 27.70 21.15 -0.63
C SER A 253 26.83 20.62 0.50
N PHE A 254 25.52 20.80 0.39
CA PHE A 254 24.53 20.27 1.33
C PHE A 254 23.24 19.91 0.59
N LEU A 255 22.51 18.94 1.14
CA LEU A 255 21.28 18.37 0.60
C LEU A 255 20.20 18.44 1.66
N PHE A 256 18.98 18.77 1.23
CA PHE A 256 17.74 18.59 1.99
C PHE A 256 16.89 17.54 1.30
#